data_AF-A0A819IYR4-F1
#
_entry.id   AF-A0A819IYR4-F1
#
_cell.length_a   1.000
_cell.length_b   1.000
_cell.length_c   1.000
_cell.angle_alpha   90.00
_cell.angle_beta   90.00
_cell.angle_gamma   90.00
#
_symmetry.space_group_name_H-M   'P 1'
#
loop_
_entity.id
_entity.type
_entity.pdbx_description
1 polymer ?
#
loop_
_entity_poly.entity_id
_entity_poly.type
_entity_poly.pdbx_seq_one_letter_code
_entity_poly.pdbx_strand_id
1 'polypeptide(L)'
;FGDIQNAENVFKSIQKKDIVTYGTMMKGYVENEMSEKALDLFEQIELNLNSFAYTTVFKVCAELANDRAMKIGKVLLDRIPQKFRHDNIVLNSAMHMLMKFGDIESAENVFQSIKKKDTSTFGALMNGYNMNGLSRKCFKILEEMIKENIFPDEIIWNIVIGACSKIRLLRRSQYIINKIPFEIQSKKQIKNSLIHMWGKCASIEKAQNVFESIVDRDTITYTAMINAFGLHGMGSEAIQLYRKMPNNLHDEISHICVLNACSHSGLLQEAWSIFNDIPLKTERIYTTMIDCLSRLFLFDEAQNLINEYEKTNEPSLVMYISLLSGARNNRNRNLSEMIYNRIKFLFPNEKDHLMSGAILLSNIYSSVGQHELARTFRYNQIKELETNVKLGLTWTEEFTAHDYSHPKSSEIYSELQRFTSEAIAHGYEYDSSWVTRQLKEEETNLSVLCGHSERIAIAYNFVEEPDTKFIQVTKNLRICGDCHQMTKMITKIRQCHIIVSDANRIHHFHPNGQCSCQDHF
;
A
#
# COMPACT_ATOMS: atom_id res chain seq x y z
N PHE A 1 -26.90 1.85 -18.49
CA PHE A 1 -25.74 0.94 -18.28
C PHE A 1 -25.96 0.24 -16.95
N GLY A 2 -25.80 -1.09 -16.87
CA GLY A 2 -26.02 -1.87 -15.64
C GLY A 2 -27.35 -2.62 -15.52
N ASP A 3 -28.24 -2.57 -16.53
CA ASP A 3 -29.48 -3.38 -16.51
C ASP A 3 -29.20 -4.80 -17.03
N ILE A 4 -28.72 -5.66 -16.12
CA ILE A 4 -28.30 -7.02 -16.43
C ILE A 4 -29.48 -7.92 -16.86
N GLN A 5 -30.69 -7.65 -16.34
CA GLN A 5 -31.87 -8.44 -16.66
C GLN A 5 -32.28 -8.24 -18.11
N ASN A 6 -32.24 -6.99 -18.59
CA ASN A 6 -32.48 -6.70 -20.00
C ASN A 6 -31.35 -7.24 -20.89
N ALA A 7 -30.09 -7.16 -20.45
CA ALA A 7 -28.98 -7.79 -21.17
C ALA A 7 -29.16 -9.32 -21.31
N GLU A 8 -29.59 -10.01 -20.25
CA GLU A 8 -29.91 -11.44 -20.28
C GLU A 8 -31.05 -11.76 -21.25
N ASN A 9 -32.10 -10.94 -21.28
CA ASN A 9 -33.24 -11.13 -22.17
C ASN A 9 -32.83 -10.98 -23.64
N VAL A 10 -32.04 -9.95 -23.94
CA VAL A 10 -31.45 -9.75 -25.27
C VAL A 10 -30.54 -10.93 -25.61
N PHE A 11 -29.66 -11.33 -24.70
CA PHE A 11 -28.75 -12.46 -24.90
C PHE A 11 -29.53 -13.76 -25.23
N LYS A 12 -30.57 -14.08 -24.47
CA LYS A 12 -31.43 -15.26 -24.70
C LYS A 12 -32.11 -15.20 -26.06
N SER A 13 -32.56 -14.02 -26.49
CA SER A 13 -33.27 -13.81 -27.77
C SER A 13 -32.40 -14.01 -29.03
N ILE A 14 -31.07 -13.95 -28.90
CA ILE A 14 -30.15 -14.12 -30.03
C ILE A 14 -30.14 -15.59 -30.49
N GLN A 15 -30.62 -15.84 -31.71
CA GLN A 15 -30.75 -17.19 -32.28
C GLN A 15 -29.39 -17.86 -32.53
N LYS A 16 -28.39 -17.10 -33.00
CA LYS A 16 -27.02 -17.59 -33.24
C LYS A 16 -26.05 -16.73 -32.45
N LYS A 17 -25.67 -17.22 -31.27
CA LYS A 17 -24.73 -16.53 -30.40
C LYS A 17 -23.32 -16.78 -30.92
N ASP A 18 -22.58 -15.70 -31.14
CA ASP A 18 -21.16 -15.78 -31.42
C ASP A 18 -20.36 -15.42 -30.17
N ILE A 19 -19.04 -15.52 -30.27
CA ILE A 19 -18.20 -15.30 -29.11
C ILE A 19 -18.15 -13.85 -28.62
N VAL A 20 -18.47 -12.88 -29.47
CA VAL A 20 -18.59 -11.48 -29.06
C VAL A 20 -19.83 -11.33 -28.19
N THR A 21 -20.91 -12.05 -28.53
CA THR A 21 -22.14 -12.09 -27.76
C THR A 21 -21.89 -12.70 -26.37
N TYR A 22 -21.24 -13.87 -26.31
CA TYR A 22 -20.84 -14.50 -25.04
C TYR A 22 -19.89 -13.60 -24.25
N GLY A 23 -18.85 -13.05 -24.89
CA GLY A 23 -17.87 -12.17 -24.26
C GLY A 23 -18.48 -10.89 -23.67
N THR A 24 -19.41 -10.27 -24.38
CA THR A 24 -20.11 -9.06 -23.92
C THR A 24 -21.01 -9.38 -22.72
N MET A 25 -21.70 -10.51 -22.74
CA MET A 25 -22.55 -10.93 -21.62
C MET A 25 -21.73 -11.32 -20.39
N MET A 26 -20.61 -12.03 -20.58
CA MET A 26 -19.68 -12.33 -19.49
C MET A 26 -19.10 -11.05 -18.88
N LYS A 27 -18.68 -10.08 -19.70
CA LYS A 27 -18.22 -8.76 -19.21
C LYS A 27 -19.31 -8.06 -18.41
N GLY A 28 -20.55 -8.06 -18.91
CA GLY A 28 -21.71 -7.49 -18.22
C GLY A 28 -21.94 -8.14 -16.86
N TYR A 29 -21.82 -9.46 -16.75
CA TYR A 29 -21.91 -10.14 -15.46
C TYR A 29 -20.80 -9.73 -14.50
N VAL A 30 -19.55 -9.59 -14.98
CA VAL A 30 -18.44 -9.17 -14.10
C VAL A 30 -18.59 -7.73 -13.64
N GLU A 31 -18.97 -6.81 -14.53
CA GLU A 31 -19.22 -5.40 -14.18
C GLU A 31 -20.37 -5.23 -13.18
N ASN A 32 -21.21 -6.27 -12.96
CA ASN A 32 -22.29 -6.30 -11.99
C ASN A 32 -22.06 -7.34 -10.88
N GLU A 33 -20.81 -7.77 -10.66
CA GLU A 33 -20.40 -8.69 -9.59
C GLU A 33 -21.11 -10.06 -9.61
N MET A 34 -21.65 -10.47 -10.77
CA MET A 34 -22.36 -11.74 -10.99
C MET A 34 -21.43 -12.85 -11.48
N SER A 35 -20.37 -13.08 -10.72
CA SER A 35 -19.22 -13.91 -11.06
C SER A 35 -19.57 -15.33 -11.51
N GLU A 36 -20.48 -16.00 -10.80
CA GLU A 36 -20.88 -17.37 -11.12
C GLU A 36 -21.58 -17.48 -12.47
N LYS A 37 -22.44 -16.49 -12.81
CA LYS A 37 -23.12 -16.48 -14.10
C LYS A 37 -22.15 -16.28 -15.27
N ALA A 38 -21.08 -15.51 -15.07
CA ALA A 38 -20.02 -15.36 -16.08
C ALA A 38 -19.29 -16.69 -16.33
N LEU A 39 -19.02 -17.46 -15.26
CA LEU A 39 -18.36 -18.76 -15.35
C LEU A 39 -19.26 -19.83 -15.99
N ASP A 40 -20.53 -19.90 -15.58
CA ASP A 40 -21.50 -20.85 -16.16
C ASP A 40 -21.72 -20.56 -17.65
N LEU A 41 -21.67 -19.29 -18.04
CA LEU A 41 -21.80 -18.89 -19.44
C LEU A 41 -20.57 -19.28 -20.26
N PHE A 42 -19.38 -19.25 -19.67
CA PHE A 42 -18.15 -19.72 -20.30
C PHE A 42 -18.17 -21.24 -20.56
N GLU A 43 -18.67 -22.03 -19.61
CA GLU A 43 -18.76 -23.50 -19.75
C GLU A 43 -19.68 -23.92 -20.91
N GLN A 44 -20.61 -23.06 -21.32
CA GLN A 44 -21.50 -23.28 -22.47
C GLN A 44 -20.84 -23.01 -23.83
N ILE A 45 -19.62 -22.47 -23.87
CA ILE A 45 -18.94 -22.13 -25.13
C ILE A 45 -18.26 -23.39 -25.70
N GLU A 46 -18.81 -23.92 -26.80
CA GLU A 46 -18.13 -24.96 -27.59
C GLU A 46 -16.84 -24.40 -28.23
N LEU A 47 -15.77 -25.21 -28.20
CA LEU A 47 -14.34 -24.89 -28.26
C LEU A 47 -13.76 -24.15 -29.50
N ASN A 48 -14.54 -23.42 -30.29
CA ASN A 48 -14.04 -22.56 -31.37
C ASN A 48 -13.75 -21.12 -30.92
N LEU A 49 -12.93 -20.99 -29.86
CA LEU A 49 -12.51 -19.69 -29.33
C LEU A 49 -11.57 -18.94 -30.30
N ASN A 50 -11.79 -17.64 -30.52
CA ASN A 50 -10.85 -16.75 -31.21
C ASN A 50 -9.98 -15.97 -30.18
N SER A 51 -9.01 -15.20 -30.65
CA SER A 51 -8.11 -14.40 -29.78
C SER A 51 -8.89 -13.52 -28.78
N PHE A 52 -9.91 -12.81 -29.27
CA PHE A 52 -10.78 -11.95 -28.43
C PHE A 52 -11.47 -12.72 -27.30
N ALA A 53 -11.96 -13.93 -27.59
CA ALA A 53 -12.57 -14.81 -26.60
C ALA A 53 -11.63 -15.11 -25.43
N TYR A 54 -10.42 -15.58 -25.73
CA TYR A 54 -9.42 -15.91 -24.72
C TYR A 54 -9.09 -14.68 -23.87
N THR A 55 -8.88 -13.52 -24.51
CA THR A 55 -8.56 -12.28 -23.78
C THR A 55 -9.67 -11.85 -22.84
N THR A 56 -10.94 -12.01 -23.26
CA THR A 56 -12.10 -11.65 -22.44
C THR A 56 -12.21 -12.57 -21.24
N VAL A 57 -12.07 -13.89 -21.44
CA VAL A 57 -12.18 -14.84 -20.34
C VAL A 57 -11.03 -14.69 -19.35
N PHE A 58 -9.79 -14.47 -19.81
CA PHE A 58 -8.68 -14.20 -18.90
C PHE A 58 -8.92 -12.94 -18.07
N LYS A 59 -9.48 -11.87 -18.65
CA LYS A 59 -9.85 -10.65 -17.91
C LYS A 59 -10.93 -10.92 -16.87
N VAL A 60 -11.99 -11.63 -17.26
CA VAL A 60 -13.06 -12.07 -16.35
C VAL A 60 -12.44 -12.86 -15.19
N CYS A 61 -11.64 -13.89 -15.47
CA CYS A 61 -11.00 -14.68 -14.42
C CYS A 61 -10.13 -13.83 -13.48
N ALA A 62 -9.40 -12.86 -14.04
CA ALA A 62 -8.54 -11.94 -13.30
C ALA A 62 -9.33 -10.99 -12.38
N GLU A 63 -10.54 -10.60 -12.79
CA GLU A 63 -11.46 -9.76 -12.02
C GLU A 63 -12.18 -10.56 -10.92
N LEU A 64 -12.53 -11.82 -11.19
CA LEU A 64 -13.20 -12.69 -10.21
C LEU A 64 -12.30 -13.13 -9.05
N ALA A 65 -11.00 -13.29 -9.31
CA ALA A 65 -9.97 -13.58 -8.32
C ALA A 65 -10.30 -14.72 -7.33
N ASN A 66 -11.06 -15.74 -7.76
CA ASN A 66 -11.42 -16.91 -6.95
C ASN A 66 -10.84 -18.23 -7.50
N ASP A 67 -10.87 -19.29 -6.68
CA ASP A 67 -10.27 -20.59 -7.02
C ASP A 67 -10.86 -21.23 -8.29
N ARG A 68 -12.16 -21.04 -8.56
CA ARG A 68 -12.82 -21.59 -9.76
C ARG A 68 -12.31 -20.87 -11.01
N ALA A 69 -12.23 -19.54 -10.96
CA ALA A 69 -11.68 -18.71 -12.02
C ALA A 69 -10.20 -19.04 -12.31
N MET A 70 -9.39 -19.29 -11.29
CA MET A 70 -8.00 -19.72 -11.45
C MET A 70 -7.88 -21.06 -12.18
N LYS A 71 -8.68 -22.06 -11.79
CA LYS A 71 -8.72 -23.38 -12.45
C LYS A 71 -9.09 -23.26 -13.93
N ILE A 72 -10.14 -22.50 -14.22
CA ILE A 72 -10.60 -22.26 -15.60
C ILE A 72 -9.51 -21.56 -16.43
N GLY A 73 -8.90 -20.51 -15.87
CA GLY A 73 -7.79 -19.81 -16.48
C GLY A 73 -6.62 -20.71 -16.86
N LYS A 74 -6.20 -21.61 -15.96
CA LYS A 74 -5.12 -22.58 -16.24
C LYS A 74 -5.49 -23.58 -17.33
N VAL A 75 -6.70 -24.14 -17.29
CA VAL A 75 -7.18 -25.05 -18.34
C VAL A 75 -7.22 -24.36 -19.70
N LEU A 76 -7.63 -23.09 -19.75
CA LEU A 76 -7.64 -22.30 -20.97
C LEU A 76 -6.23 -22.05 -21.50
N LEU A 77 -5.28 -21.72 -20.62
CA LEU A 77 -3.89 -21.50 -20.95
C LEU A 77 -3.26 -22.75 -21.59
N ASP A 78 -3.48 -23.93 -21.00
CA ASP A 78 -2.97 -25.20 -21.53
C ASP A 78 -3.56 -25.54 -22.90
N ARG A 79 -4.83 -25.17 -23.10
CA ARG A 79 -5.61 -25.43 -24.32
C ARG A 79 -5.50 -24.34 -25.38
N ILE A 80 -4.63 -23.33 -25.23
CA ILE A 80 -4.44 -22.30 -26.26
C ILE A 80 -4.03 -22.98 -27.59
N PRO A 81 -4.82 -22.82 -28.68
CA PRO A 81 -4.53 -23.38 -29.99
C PRO A 81 -3.18 -22.88 -30.51
N GLN A 82 -2.49 -23.71 -31.31
CA GLN A 82 -1.16 -23.39 -31.83
C GLN A 82 -1.09 -22.01 -32.54
N LYS A 83 -2.17 -21.60 -33.23
CA LYS A 83 -2.28 -20.29 -33.89
C LYS A 83 -2.26 -19.08 -32.95
N PHE A 84 -2.61 -19.26 -31.68
CA PHE A 84 -2.65 -18.20 -30.67
C PHE A 84 -1.52 -18.32 -29.64
N ARG A 85 -0.69 -19.38 -29.68
CA ARG A 85 0.49 -19.53 -28.83
C ARG A 85 1.60 -18.51 -29.11
N HIS A 86 1.42 -17.66 -30.12
CA HIS A 86 2.31 -16.55 -30.46
C HIS A 86 1.52 -15.23 -30.57
N ASP A 87 0.28 -15.18 -30.08
CA ASP A 87 -0.52 -13.97 -30.04
C ASP A 87 -0.24 -13.24 -28.71
N ASN A 88 0.51 -12.13 -28.80
CA ASN A 88 0.86 -11.33 -27.63
C ASN A 88 -0.37 -10.83 -26.86
N ILE A 89 -1.50 -10.55 -27.53
CA ILE A 89 -2.70 -10.03 -26.85
C ILE A 89 -3.27 -11.11 -25.92
N VAL A 90 -3.37 -12.35 -26.41
CA VAL A 90 -3.85 -13.50 -25.63
C VAL A 90 -2.90 -13.78 -24.47
N LEU A 91 -1.60 -13.88 -24.75
CA LEU A 91 -0.60 -14.23 -23.75
C LEU A 91 -0.41 -13.13 -22.70
N ASN A 92 -0.49 -11.85 -23.07
CA ASN A 92 -0.46 -10.73 -22.12
C ASN A 92 -1.70 -10.75 -21.20
N SER A 93 -2.86 -11.11 -21.73
CA SER A 93 -4.08 -11.27 -20.92
C SER A 93 -3.97 -12.45 -19.94
N ALA A 94 -3.39 -13.57 -20.39
CA ALA A 94 -3.10 -14.71 -19.52
C ALA A 94 -2.09 -14.37 -18.42
N MET A 95 -1.00 -13.66 -18.76
CA MET A 95 -0.03 -13.17 -17.77
C MET A 95 -0.68 -12.25 -16.75
N HIS A 96 -1.52 -11.30 -17.18
CA HIS A 96 -2.24 -10.41 -16.27
C HIS A 96 -3.13 -11.20 -15.30
N MET A 97 -3.85 -12.21 -15.80
CA MET A 97 -4.66 -13.09 -14.97
C MET A 97 -3.80 -13.85 -13.95
N LEU A 98 -2.73 -14.51 -14.37
CA LEU A 98 -1.83 -15.25 -13.47
C LEU A 98 -1.23 -14.33 -12.39
N MET A 99 -0.81 -13.13 -12.78
CA MET A 99 -0.31 -12.11 -11.85
C MET A 99 -1.38 -11.65 -10.87
N LYS A 100 -2.67 -11.57 -11.27
CA LYS A 100 -3.77 -11.26 -10.35
C LYS A 100 -3.98 -12.34 -9.29
N PHE A 101 -3.72 -13.60 -9.63
CA PHE A 101 -3.76 -14.72 -8.69
C PHE A 101 -2.46 -14.93 -7.89
N GLY A 102 -1.43 -14.10 -8.10
CA GLY A 102 -0.12 -14.27 -7.45
C GLY A 102 0.72 -15.43 -7.99
N ASP A 103 0.32 -16.08 -9.09
CA ASP A 103 1.07 -17.16 -9.75
C ASP A 103 2.17 -16.57 -10.64
N ILE A 104 3.16 -15.99 -9.98
CA ILE A 104 4.26 -15.23 -10.60
C ILE A 104 5.11 -16.15 -11.49
N GLU A 105 5.36 -17.38 -11.06
CA GLU A 105 6.19 -18.35 -11.80
C GLU A 105 5.53 -18.72 -13.15
N SER A 106 4.24 -19.06 -13.15
CA SER A 106 3.53 -19.35 -14.39
C SER A 106 3.49 -18.15 -15.31
N ALA A 107 3.32 -16.94 -14.77
CA ALA A 107 3.33 -15.71 -15.56
C ALA A 107 4.72 -15.44 -16.21
N GLU A 108 5.81 -15.68 -15.47
CA GLU A 108 7.18 -15.60 -15.99
C GLU A 108 7.42 -16.66 -17.08
N ASN A 109 6.91 -17.88 -16.92
CA ASN A 109 6.99 -18.92 -17.95
C ASN A 109 6.25 -18.53 -19.23
N VAL A 110 5.05 -17.94 -19.11
CA VAL A 110 4.31 -17.40 -20.27
C VAL A 110 5.12 -16.30 -20.95
N PHE A 111 5.69 -15.36 -20.19
CA PHE A 111 6.54 -14.30 -20.74
C PHE A 111 7.73 -14.85 -21.53
N GLN A 112 8.43 -15.86 -20.99
CA GLN A 112 9.56 -16.48 -21.66
C GLN A 112 9.16 -17.24 -22.94
N SER A 113 7.94 -17.79 -22.99
CA SER A 113 7.41 -18.47 -24.18
C SER A 113 7.13 -17.52 -25.37
N ILE A 114 7.03 -16.21 -25.12
CA ILE A 114 6.75 -15.21 -26.16
C ILE A 114 8.03 -14.95 -26.98
N LYS A 115 7.99 -15.40 -28.25
CA LYS A 115 9.11 -15.29 -29.20
C LYS A 115 9.44 -13.85 -29.60
N LYS A 116 8.41 -13.02 -29.83
CA LYS A 116 8.57 -11.62 -30.24
C LYS A 116 7.80 -10.73 -29.26
N LYS A 117 8.49 -10.33 -28.19
CA LYS A 117 7.94 -9.44 -27.18
C LYS A 117 7.80 -8.04 -27.76
N ASP A 118 6.77 -7.33 -27.32
CA ASP A 118 6.58 -5.91 -27.62
C ASP A 118 6.42 -5.11 -26.32
N THR A 119 6.32 -3.79 -26.44
CA THR A 119 6.14 -2.88 -25.30
C THR A 119 4.98 -3.29 -24.39
N SER A 120 3.87 -3.80 -24.94
CA SER A 120 2.72 -4.23 -24.13
C SER A 120 3.01 -5.51 -23.33
N THR A 121 3.81 -6.43 -23.88
CA THR A 121 4.26 -7.65 -23.20
C THR A 121 5.14 -7.34 -21.99
N PHE A 122 6.11 -6.44 -22.15
CA PHE A 122 6.92 -5.94 -21.03
C PHE A 122 6.07 -5.21 -19.99
N GLY A 123 5.15 -4.34 -20.44
CA GLY A 123 4.24 -3.61 -19.57
C GLY A 123 3.35 -4.51 -18.72
N ALA A 124 2.81 -5.59 -19.30
CA ALA A 124 1.97 -6.55 -18.58
C ALA A 124 2.73 -7.23 -17.42
N LEU A 125 3.95 -7.70 -17.69
CA LEU A 125 4.79 -8.34 -16.66
C LEU A 125 5.22 -7.34 -15.58
N MET A 126 5.69 -6.16 -15.98
CA MET A 126 6.13 -5.10 -15.05
C MET A 126 5.00 -4.62 -14.13
N ASN A 127 3.79 -4.45 -14.68
CA ASN A 127 2.62 -4.08 -13.88
C ASN A 127 2.24 -5.22 -12.92
N GLY A 128 2.27 -6.47 -13.38
CA GLY A 128 2.06 -7.65 -12.55
C GLY A 128 3.02 -7.73 -11.36
N TYR A 129 4.32 -7.45 -11.56
CA TYR A 129 5.28 -7.37 -10.46
C TYR A 129 4.95 -6.26 -9.47
N ASN A 130 4.57 -5.08 -9.95
CA ASN A 130 4.18 -3.99 -9.07
C ASN A 130 2.97 -4.39 -8.21
N MET A 131 1.98 -5.07 -8.79
CA MET A 131 0.77 -5.53 -8.08
C MET A 131 1.09 -6.54 -6.99
N ASN A 132 2.06 -7.42 -7.22
CA ASN A 132 2.48 -8.45 -6.27
C ASN A 132 3.60 -8.02 -5.31
N GLY A 133 3.86 -6.70 -5.17
CA GLY A 133 4.90 -6.19 -4.27
C GLY A 133 6.34 -6.41 -4.74
N LEU A 134 6.56 -7.03 -5.91
CA LEU A 134 7.86 -7.35 -6.49
C LEU A 134 8.44 -6.19 -7.33
N SER A 135 8.27 -4.96 -6.87
CA SER A 135 8.60 -3.74 -7.63
C SER A 135 10.08 -3.67 -8.07
N ARG A 136 11.00 -4.36 -7.38
CA ARG A 136 12.41 -4.46 -7.81
C ARG A 136 12.60 -5.25 -9.11
N LYS A 137 11.78 -6.28 -9.37
CA LYS A 137 11.85 -7.08 -10.61
C LYS A 137 11.48 -6.22 -11.84
N CYS A 138 10.63 -5.21 -11.66
CA CYS A 138 10.28 -4.24 -12.70
C CYS A 138 11.52 -3.58 -13.34
N PHE A 139 12.54 -3.22 -12.55
CA PHE A 139 13.75 -2.59 -13.08
C PHE A 139 14.62 -3.55 -13.89
N LYS A 140 14.67 -4.83 -13.52
CA LYS A 140 15.40 -5.86 -14.30
C LYS A 140 14.75 -6.04 -15.67
N ILE A 141 13.42 -6.08 -15.70
CA ILE A 141 12.65 -6.18 -16.94
C ILE A 141 12.79 -4.93 -17.82
N LEU A 142 12.87 -3.73 -17.22
CA LEU A 142 13.18 -2.51 -17.96
C LEU A 142 14.56 -2.59 -18.64
N GLU A 143 15.57 -3.12 -17.94
CA GLU A 143 16.91 -3.32 -18.52
C GLU A 143 16.92 -4.38 -19.62
N GLU A 144 16.17 -5.47 -19.46
CA GLU A 144 15.97 -6.50 -20.50
C GLU A 144 15.30 -5.92 -21.74
N MET A 145 14.22 -5.15 -21.57
CA MET A 145 13.52 -4.46 -22.66
C MET A 145 14.46 -3.59 -23.50
N ILE A 146 15.32 -2.81 -22.84
CA ILE A 146 16.30 -1.94 -23.50
C ILE A 146 17.38 -2.76 -24.22
N LYS A 147 17.85 -3.87 -23.62
CA LYS A 147 18.83 -4.78 -24.25
C LYS A 147 18.26 -5.46 -25.50
N GLU A 148 16.95 -5.71 -25.54
CA GLU A 148 16.23 -6.20 -26.73
C GLU A 148 15.94 -5.10 -27.77
N ASN A 149 16.44 -3.87 -27.58
CA ASN A 149 16.20 -2.70 -28.42
C ASN A 149 14.71 -2.31 -28.53
N ILE A 150 13.93 -2.57 -27.47
CA ILE A 150 12.55 -2.12 -27.35
C ILE A 150 12.55 -0.91 -26.42
N PHE A 151 12.09 0.24 -26.92
CA PHE A 151 12.16 1.49 -26.16
C PHE A 151 10.91 1.69 -25.29
N PRO A 152 11.07 2.04 -24.00
CA PRO A 152 9.96 2.36 -23.12
C PRO A 152 9.11 3.53 -23.63
N ASP A 153 7.81 3.32 -23.71
CA ASP A 153 6.84 4.38 -23.98
C ASP A 153 6.35 5.04 -22.67
N GLU A 154 5.39 5.95 -22.78
CA GLU A 154 4.79 6.63 -21.63
C GLU A 154 4.13 5.67 -20.63
N ILE A 155 3.53 4.57 -21.10
CA ILE A 155 2.87 3.58 -20.24
C ILE A 155 3.94 2.85 -19.42
N ILE A 156 5.02 2.40 -20.05
CA ILE A 156 6.13 1.76 -19.36
C ILE A 156 6.76 2.69 -18.33
N TRP A 157 7.01 3.96 -18.69
CA TRP A 157 7.58 4.90 -17.73
C TRP A 157 6.66 5.18 -16.54
N ASN A 158 5.34 5.25 -16.74
CA ASN A 158 4.40 5.34 -15.62
C ASN A 158 4.46 4.10 -14.71
N ILE A 159 4.58 2.89 -15.26
CA ILE A 159 4.75 1.65 -14.48
C ILE A 159 6.06 1.68 -13.69
N VAL A 160 7.15 2.15 -14.30
CA VAL A 160 8.47 2.30 -13.65
C VAL A 160 8.43 3.34 -12.52
N ILE A 161 7.81 4.50 -12.76
CA ILE A 161 7.61 5.54 -11.72
C ILE A 161 6.75 4.98 -10.57
N GLY A 162 5.72 4.20 -10.88
CA GLY A 162 4.92 3.47 -9.90
C GLY A 162 5.76 2.50 -9.06
N ALA A 163 6.69 1.76 -9.69
CA ALA A 163 7.63 0.88 -8.99
C ALA A 163 8.55 1.67 -8.05
N CYS A 164 9.12 2.79 -8.53
CA CYS A 164 9.91 3.74 -7.73
C CYS A 164 9.13 4.25 -6.51
N SER A 165 7.87 4.64 -6.70
CA SER A 165 6.98 5.11 -5.65
C SER A 165 6.68 4.05 -4.59
N LYS A 166 6.65 2.75 -4.97
CA LYS A 166 6.46 1.62 -4.04
C LYS A 166 7.73 1.28 -3.25
N ILE A 167 8.90 1.29 -3.90
CA ILE A 167 10.17 0.98 -3.21
C ILE A 167 10.68 2.13 -2.33
N ARG A 168 10.30 3.38 -2.65
CA ARG A 168 10.60 4.61 -1.88
C ARG A 168 12.09 4.90 -1.66
N LEU A 169 12.96 4.33 -2.49
CA LEU A 169 14.40 4.60 -2.45
C LEU A 169 14.74 5.82 -3.32
N LEU A 170 15.03 6.96 -2.68
CA LEU A 170 15.23 8.24 -3.37
C LEU A 170 16.33 8.20 -4.43
N ARG A 171 17.55 7.78 -4.04
CA ARG A 171 18.72 7.77 -4.93
C ARG A 171 18.51 6.85 -6.13
N ARG A 172 17.98 5.65 -5.89
CA ARG A 172 17.68 4.69 -6.96
C ARG A 172 16.61 5.22 -7.91
N SER A 173 15.54 5.80 -7.35
CA SER A 173 14.44 6.36 -8.15
C SER A 173 14.94 7.52 -9.00
N GLN A 174 15.75 8.44 -8.44
CA GLN A 174 16.40 9.51 -9.21
C GLN A 174 17.24 8.97 -10.37
N TYR A 175 18.09 7.98 -10.11
CA TYR A 175 18.93 7.40 -11.15
C TYR A 175 18.10 6.81 -12.30
N ILE A 176 16.99 6.14 -11.98
CA ILE A 176 16.10 5.53 -12.98
C ILE A 176 15.33 6.61 -13.76
N ILE A 177 14.72 7.58 -13.09
CA ILE A 177 13.90 8.58 -13.76
C ILE A 177 14.71 9.59 -14.58
N ASN A 178 16.02 9.75 -14.31
CA ASN A 178 16.93 10.53 -15.16
C ASN A 178 17.11 9.92 -16.55
N LYS A 179 16.68 8.67 -16.76
CA LYS A 179 16.70 8.00 -18.06
C LYS A 179 15.42 8.26 -18.88
N ILE A 180 14.43 8.95 -18.31
CA ILE A 180 13.19 9.30 -19.03
C ILE A 180 13.53 10.36 -20.09
N PRO A 181 13.17 10.15 -21.38
CA PRO A 181 13.32 11.17 -22.41
C PRO A 181 12.57 12.46 -22.05
N PHE A 182 13.13 13.62 -22.40
CA PHE A 182 12.55 14.92 -22.09
C PHE A 182 11.11 15.06 -22.61
N GLU A 183 10.83 14.54 -23.81
CA GLU A 183 9.53 14.59 -24.45
C GLU A 183 8.47 13.85 -23.61
N ILE A 184 8.84 12.70 -23.02
CA ILE A 184 7.96 11.93 -22.13
C ILE A 184 7.84 12.63 -20.77
N GLN A 185 8.96 13.09 -20.21
CA GLN A 185 8.99 13.79 -18.92
C GLN A 185 8.16 15.07 -18.92
N SER A 186 8.05 15.75 -20.06
CA SER A 186 7.28 16.98 -20.22
C SER A 186 5.75 16.78 -20.14
N LYS A 187 5.26 15.54 -20.35
CA LYS A 187 3.82 15.23 -20.34
C LYS A 187 3.22 15.35 -18.94
N LYS A 188 2.03 15.94 -18.84
CA LYS A 188 1.34 16.19 -17.56
C LYS A 188 1.10 14.90 -16.77
N GLN A 189 0.71 13.81 -17.42
CA GLN A 189 0.50 12.51 -16.76
C GLN A 189 1.78 12.01 -16.07
N ILE A 190 2.92 12.12 -16.76
CA ILE A 190 4.23 11.73 -16.21
C ILE A 190 4.62 12.66 -15.06
N LYS A 191 4.43 13.98 -15.20
CA LYS A 191 4.69 14.94 -14.12
C LYS A 191 3.83 14.66 -12.88
N ASN A 192 2.55 14.34 -13.04
CA ASN A 192 1.66 13.94 -11.95
C ASN A 192 2.19 12.68 -11.22
N SER A 193 2.61 11.65 -11.97
CA SER A 193 3.25 10.46 -11.42
C SER A 193 4.56 10.77 -10.69
N LEU A 194 5.36 11.71 -11.21
CA LEU A 194 6.61 12.16 -10.59
C LEU A 194 6.37 12.90 -9.27
N ILE A 195 5.35 13.77 -9.17
CA ILE A 195 4.98 14.44 -7.90
C ILE A 195 4.68 13.38 -6.83
N HIS A 196 3.82 12.40 -7.17
CA HIS A 196 3.45 11.33 -6.26
C HIS A 196 4.67 10.46 -5.85
N MET A 197 5.55 10.13 -6.81
CA MET A 197 6.78 9.37 -6.54
C MET A 197 7.74 10.15 -5.63
N TRP A 198 8.02 11.42 -5.93
CA TRP A 198 8.92 12.24 -5.13
C TRP A 198 8.43 12.42 -3.70
N GLY A 199 7.11 12.64 -3.53
CA GLY A 199 6.48 12.64 -2.21
C GLY A 199 6.74 11.34 -1.45
N LYS A 200 6.51 10.16 -2.06
CA LYS A 200 6.76 8.87 -1.39
C LYS A 200 8.23 8.54 -1.16
N CYS A 201 9.13 9.06 -1.99
CA CYS A 201 10.59 8.96 -1.84
C CYS A 201 11.18 9.98 -0.86
N ALA A 202 10.34 10.67 -0.07
CA ALA A 202 10.75 11.66 0.92
C ALA A 202 11.50 12.88 0.37
N SER A 203 11.22 13.29 -0.86
CA SER A 203 11.76 14.52 -1.45
C SER A 203 10.63 15.48 -1.82
N ILE A 204 10.12 16.18 -0.81
CA ILE A 204 9.02 17.14 -0.98
C ILE A 204 9.42 18.30 -1.90
N GLU A 205 10.67 18.75 -1.83
CA GLU A 205 11.19 19.82 -2.69
C GLU A 205 11.11 19.46 -4.18
N LYS A 206 11.50 18.22 -4.55
CA LYS A 206 11.38 17.77 -5.96
C LYS A 206 9.93 17.62 -6.39
N ALA A 207 9.05 17.20 -5.49
CA ALA A 207 7.61 17.16 -5.76
C ALA A 207 7.06 18.56 -6.03
N GLN A 208 7.43 19.55 -5.21
CA GLN A 208 7.07 20.97 -5.38
C GLN A 208 7.60 21.53 -6.69
N ASN A 209 8.88 21.32 -7.01
CA ASN A 209 9.49 21.81 -8.24
C ASN A 209 8.76 21.28 -9.49
N VAL A 210 8.36 20.00 -9.49
CA VAL A 210 7.56 19.41 -10.58
C VAL A 210 6.16 20.03 -10.62
N PHE A 211 5.49 20.18 -9.47
CA PHE A 211 4.17 20.80 -9.35
C PHE A 211 4.15 22.25 -9.84
N GLU A 212 5.18 23.02 -9.52
CA GLU A 212 5.36 24.41 -9.96
C GLU A 212 5.56 24.51 -11.48
N SER A 213 6.20 23.51 -12.09
CA SER A 213 6.42 23.43 -13.54
C SER A 213 5.16 23.11 -14.38
N ILE A 214 4.02 22.77 -13.74
CA ILE A 214 2.76 22.48 -14.42
C ILE A 214 1.89 23.74 -14.43
N VAL A 215 1.58 24.25 -15.62
CA VAL A 215 0.77 25.47 -15.79
C VAL A 215 -0.73 25.14 -15.69
N ASP A 216 -1.18 24.08 -16.39
CA ASP A 216 -2.58 23.66 -16.50
C ASP A 216 -2.94 22.55 -15.50
N ARG A 217 -2.82 22.89 -14.20
CA ARG A 217 -3.03 21.95 -13.10
C ARG A 217 -4.48 21.43 -13.07
N ASP A 218 -4.63 20.11 -13.02
CA ASP A 218 -5.91 19.43 -12.84
C ASP A 218 -6.06 18.87 -11.42
N THR A 219 -7.21 18.23 -11.15
CA THR A 219 -7.49 17.57 -9.87
C THR A 219 -6.37 16.61 -9.46
N ILE A 220 -5.82 15.82 -10.41
CA ILE A 220 -4.77 14.85 -10.13
C ILE A 220 -3.48 15.57 -9.69
N THR A 221 -3.13 16.69 -10.34
CA THR A 221 -1.95 17.50 -9.98
C THR A 221 -2.05 18.05 -8.55
N TYR A 222 -3.19 18.65 -8.18
CA TYR A 222 -3.40 19.19 -6.83
C TYR A 222 -3.41 18.09 -5.78
N THR A 223 -4.19 17.03 -6.00
CA THR A 223 -4.32 15.91 -5.06
C THR A 223 -2.99 15.21 -4.81
N ALA A 224 -2.15 15.02 -5.84
CA ALA A 224 -0.81 14.45 -5.68
C ALA A 224 0.08 15.28 -4.74
N MET A 225 0.01 16.61 -4.83
CA MET A 225 0.81 17.52 -4.01
C MET A 225 0.25 17.67 -2.58
N ILE A 226 -1.07 17.75 -2.42
CA ILE A 226 -1.74 17.75 -1.10
C ILE A 226 -1.40 16.45 -0.35
N ASN A 227 -1.45 15.31 -1.03
CA ASN A 227 -1.04 14.03 -0.46
C ASN A 227 0.44 14.01 -0.07
N ALA A 228 1.33 14.56 -0.89
CA ALA A 228 2.75 14.67 -0.56
C ALA A 228 2.98 15.51 0.71
N PHE A 229 2.30 16.65 0.85
CA PHE A 229 2.33 17.44 2.09
C PHE A 229 1.83 16.64 3.30
N GLY A 230 0.70 15.94 3.17
CA GLY A 230 0.16 15.09 4.23
C GLY A 230 1.08 13.94 4.65
N LEU A 231 1.79 13.31 3.71
CA LEU A 231 2.79 12.28 4.01
C LEU A 231 3.98 12.83 4.81
N HIS A 232 4.33 14.10 4.60
CA HIS A 232 5.45 14.78 5.26
C HIS A 232 5.08 15.47 6.59
N GLY A 233 3.81 15.40 7.01
CA GLY A 233 3.32 16.10 8.21
C GLY A 233 3.16 17.62 8.01
N MET A 234 3.10 18.09 6.76
CA MET A 234 2.95 19.49 6.37
C MET A 234 1.46 19.84 6.18
N GLY A 235 0.64 19.60 7.22
CA GLY A 235 -0.82 19.75 7.15
C GLY A 235 -1.28 21.17 6.84
N SER A 236 -0.57 22.18 7.35
CA SER A 236 -0.88 23.59 7.08
C SER A 236 -0.74 23.92 5.60
N GLU A 237 0.34 23.48 4.97
CA GLU A 237 0.61 23.65 3.54
C GLU A 237 -0.39 22.87 2.68
N ALA A 238 -0.77 21.66 3.11
CA ALA A 238 -1.81 20.88 2.46
C ALA A 238 -3.16 21.62 2.46
N ILE A 239 -3.57 22.19 3.60
CA ILE A 239 -4.82 22.96 3.72
C ILE A 239 -4.77 24.24 2.87
N GLN A 240 -3.65 24.97 2.90
CA GLN A 240 -3.48 26.17 2.09
C GLN A 240 -3.57 25.86 0.60
N LEU A 241 -2.95 24.77 0.14
CA LEU A 241 -3.03 24.35 -1.25
C LEU A 241 -4.43 23.89 -1.63
N TYR A 242 -5.09 23.11 -0.77
CA TYR A 242 -6.46 22.67 -0.94
C TYR A 242 -7.43 23.86 -1.05
N ARG A 243 -7.30 24.88 -0.20
CA ARG A 243 -8.13 26.11 -0.28
C ARG A 243 -7.85 26.96 -1.53
N LYS A 244 -6.64 26.88 -2.10
CA LYS A 244 -6.29 27.55 -3.37
C LYS A 244 -6.76 26.77 -4.61
N MET A 245 -7.15 25.52 -4.45
CA MET A 245 -7.62 24.67 -5.54
C MET A 245 -9.00 25.18 -6.03
N PRO A 246 -9.18 25.40 -7.35
CA PRO A 246 -10.46 25.84 -7.91
C PRO A 246 -11.62 24.95 -7.49
N ASN A 247 -12.76 25.54 -7.12
CA ASN A 247 -13.93 24.83 -6.58
C ASN A 247 -14.40 23.65 -7.46
N ASN A 248 -14.30 23.78 -8.78
CA ASN A 248 -14.72 22.75 -9.74
C ASN A 248 -13.74 21.56 -9.88
N LEU A 249 -12.55 21.65 -9.29
CA LEU A 249 -11.56 20.58 -9.32
C LEU A 249 -11.63 19.69 -8.08
N HIS A 250 -12.31 20.12 -7.00
CA HIS A 250 -12.43 19.33 -5.79
C HIS A 250 -13.18 18.03 -6.07
N ASP A 251 -12.59 16.93 -5.63
CA ASP A 251 -13.16 15.58 -5.69
C ASP A 251 -13.00 14.85 -4.36
N GLU A 252 -13.62 13.67 -4.25
CA GLU A 252 -13.53 12.81 -3.06
C GLU A 252 -12.07 12.57 -2.62
N ILE A 253 -11.16 12.39 -3.58
CA ILE A 253 -9.75 12.08 -3.28
C ILE A 253 -9.06 13.30 -2.67
N SER A 254 -9.29 14.50 -3.21
CA SER A 254 -8.74 15.76 -2.67
C SER A 254 -9.18 16.00 -1.22
N HIS A 255 -10.45 15.73 -0.90
CA HIS A 255 -11.01 15.79 0.45
C HIS A 255 -10.32 14.81 1.41
N ILE A 256 -10.18 13.54 0.98
CA ILE A 256 -9.50 12.51 1.77
C ILE A 256 -8.03 12.88 2.01
N CYS A 257 -7.33 13.38 0.99
CA CYS A 257 -5.92 13.76 1.11
C CYS A 257 -5.71 14.91 2.11
N VAL A 258 -6.56 15.94 2.10
CA VAL A 258 -6.44 17.04 3.06
C VAL A 258 -6.84 16.61 4.48
N LEU A 259 -7.87 15.78 4.65
CA LEU A 259 -8.25 15.23 5.96
C LEU A 259 -7.15 14.34 6.56
N ASN A 260 -6.51 13.51 5.74
CA ASN A 260 -5.33 12.74 6.15
C ASN A 260 -4.16 13.64 6.55
N ALA A 261 -3.95 14.75 5.82
CA ALA A 261 -2.92 15.72 6.18
C ALA A 261 -3.23 16.38 7.54
N CYS A 262 -4.49 16.73 7.81
CA CYS A 262 -4.89 17.23 9.13
C CYS A 262 -4.66 16.19 10.23
N SER A 263 -5.06 14.93 10.00
CA SER A 263 -4.85 13.80 10.91
C SER A 263 -3.36 13.61 11.26
N HIS A 264 -2.49 13.61 10.25
CA HIS A 264 -1.05 13.44 10.44
C HIS A 264 -0.35 14.61 11.13
N SER A 265 -0.97 15.80 11.13
CA SER A 265 -0.44 17.02 11.73
C SER A 265 -1.19 17.48 12.98
N GLY A 266 -2.17 16.71 13.47
CA GLY A 266 -2.95 17.06 14.66
C GLY A 266 -3.91 18.25 14.49
N LEU A 267 -4.26 18.62 13.26
CA LEU A 267 -5.08 19.81 12.93
C LEU A 267 -6.58 19.50 12.99
N LEU A 268 -7.07 19.19 14.19
CA LEU A 268 -8.44 18.72 14.40
C LEU A 268 -9.52 19.74 14.03
N GLN A 269 -9.31 21.02 14.37
CA GLN A 269 -10.30 22.06 14.12
C GLN A 269 -10.49 22.28 12.61
N GLU A 270 -9.39 22.28 11.88
CA GLU A 270 -9.37 22.39 10.43
C GLU A 270 -9.95 21.13 9.77
N ALA A 271 -9.67 19.93 10.32
CA ALA A 271 -10.30 18.69 9.86
C ALA A 271 -11.83 18.77 9.96
N TRP A 272 -12.38 19.21 11.09
CA TRP A 272 -13.83 19.40 11.26
C TRP A 272 -14.40 20.46 10.33
N SER A 273 -13.73 21.61 10.18
CA SER A 273 -14.14 22.66 9.24
C SER A 273 -14.25 22.09 7.83
N ILE A 274 -13.20 21.43 7.33
CA ILE A 274 -13.19 20.85 5.99
C ILE A 274 -14.25 19.75 5.87
N PHE A 275 -14.35 18.86 6.85
CA PHE A 275 -15.33 17.79 6.85
C PHE A 275 -16.75 18.35 6.72
N ASN A 276 -17.10 19.35 7.52
CA ASN A 276 -18.42 19.97 7.49
C ASN A 276 -18.73 20.66 6.15
N ASP A 277 -17.73 21.32 5.55
CA ASP A 277 -17.86 22.02 4.27
C ASP A 277 -18.03 21.08 3.06
N ILE A 278 -17.71 19.78 3.19
CA ILE A 278 -17.92 18.80 2.11
C ILE A 278 -19.43 18.58 1.88
N PRO A 279 -19.96 18.85 0.68
CA PRO A 279 -21.40 18.81 0.43
C PRO A 279 -21.96 17.38 0.41
N LEU A 280 -21.21 16.44 -0.18
CA LEU A 280 -21.59 15.03 -0.28
C LEU A 280 -20.48 14.17 0.36
N LYS A 281 -20.77 13.69 1.57
CA LYS A 281 -19.84 12.87 2.35
C LYS A 281 -20.09 11.40 2.03
N THR A 282 -19.13 10.77 1.37
CA THR A 282 -19.15 9.33 1.13
C THR A 282 -18.70 8.57 2.37
N GLU A 283 -18.91 7.26 2.36
CA GLU A 283 -18.38 6.33 3.38
C GLU A 283 -16.87 6.52 3.62
N ARG A 284 -16.09 6.75 2.54
CA ARG A 284 -14.64 6.92 2.61
C ARG A 284 -14.25 8.21 3.34
N ILE A 285 -15.03 9.27 3.17
CA ILE A 285 -14.81 10.56 3.84
C ILE A 285 -15.11 10.42 5.34
N TYR A 286 -16.23 9.78 5.71
CA TYR A 286 -16.53 9.44 7.12
C TYR A 286 -15.44 8.57 7.74
N THR A 287 -15.01 7.51 7.05
CA THR A 287 -13.95 6.60 7.51
C THR A 287 -12.63 7.35 7.76
N THR A 288 -12.28 8.29 6.89
CA THR A 288 -11.07 9.12 7.04
C THR A 288 -11.16 10.03 8.26
N MET A 289 -12.33 10.64 8.51
CA MET A 289 -12.57 11.45 9.70
C MET A 289 -12.56 10.62 10.99
N ILE A 290 -13.14 9.41 10.95
CA ILE A 290 -13.08 8.44 12.06
C ILE A 290 -11.63 8.06 12.35
N ASP A 291 -10.80 7.76 11.35
CA ASP A 291 -9.37 7.48 11.53
C ASP A 291 -8.63 8.67 12.16
N CYS A 292 -8.95 9.90 11.73
CA CYS A 292 -8.41 11.14 12.32
C CYS A 292 -8.72 11.24 13.82
N LEU A 293 -10.00 11.14 14.19
CA LEU A 293 -10.45 11.21 15.58
C LEU A 293 -9.85 10.08 16.42
N SER A 294 -9.79 8.87 15.87
CA SER A 294 -9.27 7.69 16.56
C SER A 294 -7.78 7.81 16.89
N ARG A 295 -6.99 8.45 16.01
CA ARG A 295 -5.56 8.74 16.26
C ARG A 295 -5.34 9.84 17.29
N LEU A 296 -6.29 10.76 17.40
CA LEU A 296 -6.31 11.80 18.43
C LEU A 296 -6.95 11.35 19.74
N PHE A 297 -7.28 10.05 19.85
CA PHE A 297 -7.91 9.42 21.01
C PHE A 297 -9.30 9.96 21.35
N LEU A 298 -9.97 10.58 20.38
CA LEU A 298 -11.33 11.10 20.45
C LEU A 298 -12.34 10.02 20.05
N PHE A 299 -12.39 8.96 20.84
CA PHE A 299 -13.15 7.76 20.51
C PHE A 299 -14.65 7.95 20.58
N ASP A 300 -15.13 8.79 21.49
CA ASP A 300 -16.56 9.07 21.64
C ASP A 300 -17.08 9.84 20.41
N GLU A 301 -16.32 10.83 19.95
CA GLU A 301 -16.61 11.58 18.72
C GLU A 301 -16.57 10.67 17.49
N ALA A 302 -15.59 9.77 17.41
CA ALA A 302 -15.48 8.81 16.32
C ALA A 302 -16.67 7.83 16.29
N GLN A 303 -17.10 7.33 17.46
CA GLN A 303 -18.27 6.47 17.59
C GLN A 303 -19.56 7.25 17.24
N ASN A 304 -19.65 8.52 17.63
CA ASN A 304 -20.79 9.37 17.27
C ASN A 304 -20.90 9.58 15.76
N LEU A 305 -19.78 9.72 15.02
CA LEU A 305 -19.81 9.78 13.56
C LEU A 305 -20.29 8.47 12.93
N ILE A 306 -19.89 7.31 13.46
CA ILE A 306 -20.42 6.01 13.00
C ILE A 306 -21.93 5.95 13.23
N ASN A 307 -22.39 6.35 14.42
CA ASN A 307 -23.81 6.35 14.77
C ASN A 307 -24.61 7.35 13.92
N GLU A 308 -24.01 8.48 13.53
CA GLU A 308 -24.61 9.44 12.60
C GLU A 308 -24.77 8.81 11.21
N TYR A 309 -23.72 8.17 10.69
CA TYR A 309 -23.73 7.50 9.41
C TYR A 309 -24.76 6.35 9.36
N GLU A 310 -24.87 5.59 10.45
CA GLU A 310 -25.81 4.46 10.63
C GLU A 310 -27.30 4.88 10.52
N LYS A 311 -27.62 6.18 10.71
CA LYS A 311 -29.01 6.68 10.58
C LYS A 311 -29.56 6.59 9.16
N THR A 312 -28.69 6.69 8.16
CA THR A 312 -29.10 6.75 6.75
C THR A 312 -28.40 5.74 5.86
N ASN A 313 -27.33 5.11 6.32
CA ASN A 313 -26.52 4.16 5.55
C ASN A 313 -26.08 2.99 6.43
N GLU A 314 -25.71 1.86 5.84
CA GLU A 314 -25.09 0.75 6.57
C GLU A 314 -23.59 1.05 6.78
N PRO A 315 -23.10 1.12 8.04
CA PRO A 315 -21.67 1.32 8.29
C PRO A 315 -20.85 0.18 7.72
N SER A 316 -19.69 0.50 7.16
CA SER A 316 -18.78 -0.53 6.67
C SER A 316 -17.84 -1.04 7.76
N LEU A 317 -17.28 -2.21 7.49
CA LEU A 317 -16.26 -2.83 8.32
C LEU A 317 -15.02 -1.95 8.48
N VAL A 318 -14.67 -1.18 7.44
CA VAL A 318 -13.48 -0.30 7.44
C VAL A 318 -13.61 0.80 8.49
N MET A 319 -14.81 1.36 8.69
CA MET A 319 -15.06 2.36 9.74
C MET A 319 -14.70 1.84 11.14
N TYR A 320 -15.15 0.63 11.47
CA TYR A 320 -14.87 0.01 12.77
C TYR A 320 -13.40 -0.42 12.90
N ILE A 321 -12.75 -0.87 11.82
CA ILE A 321 -11.32 -1.18 11.81
C ILE A 321 -10.49 0.09 12.06
N SER A 322 -10.84 1.24 11.46
CA SER A 322 -10.18 2.52 11.73
C SER A 322 -10.29 2.91 13.21
N LEU A 323 -11.47 2.75 13.80
CA LEU A 323 -11.68 3.01 15.24
C LEU A 323 -10.85 2.06 16.14
N LEU A 324 -10.84 0.76 15.83
CA LEU A 324 -10.07 -0.25 16.56
C LEU A 324 -8.55 0.00 16.46
N SER A 325 -8.08 0.46 15.30
CA SER A 325 -6.67 0.81 15.06
C SER A 325 -6.20 1.95 15.97
N GLY A 326 -7.02 3.00 16.16
CA GLY A 326 -6.72 4.08 17.10
C GLY A 326 -6.79 3.63 18.57
N ALA A 327 -7.77 2.79 18.93
CA ALA A 327 -7.90 2.24 20.28
C ALA A 327 -6.67 1.43 20.71
N ARG A 328 -6.00 0.76 19.76
CA ARG A 328 -4.71 0.09 19.99
C ARG A 328 -3.63 1.03 20.48
N ASN A 329 -3.52 2.21 19.87
CA ASN A 329 -2.48 3.18 20.22
C ASN A 329 -2.68 3.75 21.64
N ASN A 330 -3.91 3.72 22.18
CA ASN A 330 -4.23 4.16 23.56
C ASN A 330 -4.40 3.01 24.57
N ARG A 331 -4.11 1.75 24.18
CA ARG A 331 -4.26 0.56 25.03
C ARG A 331 -5.67 0.42 25.66
N ASN A 332 -6.71 0.97 25.03
CA ASN A 332 -8.07 0.95 25.57
C ASN A 332 -8.75 -0.40 25.29
N ARG A 333 -8.52 -1.36 26.19
CA ARG A 333 -9.01 -2.74 26.06
C ARG A 333 -10.53 -2.82 25.94
N ASN A 334 -11.27 -2.15 26.82
CA ASN A 334 -12.73 -2.28 26.89
C ASN A 334 -13.40 -1.82 25.59
N LEU A 335 -12.98 -0.65 25.09
CA LEU A 335 -13.44 -0.13 23.81
C LEU A 335 -13.10 -1.09 22.66
N SER A 336 -11.89 -1.65 22.67
CA SER A 336 -11.42 -2.56 21.62
C SER A 336 -12.21 -3.86 21.58
N GLU A 337 -12.53 -4.45 22.74
CA GLU A 337 -13.38 -5.63 22.84
C GLU A 337 -14.81 -5.33 22.35
N MET A 338 -15.36 -4.17 22.72
CA MET A 338 -16.68 -3.73 22.28
C MET A 338 -16.75 -3.58 20.76
N ILE A 339 -15.77 -2.90 20.14
CA ILE A 339 -15.69 -2.72 18.68
C ILE A 339 -15.54 -4.08 17.99
N TYR A 340 -14.65 -4.95 18.49
CA TYR A 340 -14.45 -6.27 17.89
C TYR A 340 -15.72 -7.13 17.94
N ASN A 341 -16.45 -7.11 19.06
CA ASN A 341 -17.73 -7.82 19.17
C ASN A 341 -18.79 -7.25 18.22
N ARG A 342 -18.82 -5.92 18.02
CA ARG A 342 -19.68 -5.27 17.04
C ARG A 342 -19.33 -5.70 15.61
N ILE A 343 -18.03 -5.73 15.26
CA ILE A 343 -17.54 -6.24 13.98
C ILE A 343 -18.00 -7.68 13.75
N LYS A 344 -17.84 -8.56 14.74
CA LYS A 344 -18.25 -9.97 14.64
C LYS A 344 -19.76 -10.13 14.46
N PHE A 345 -20.56 -9.28 15.10
CA PHE A 345 -22.01 -9.32 14.99
C PHE A 345 -22.50 -8.82 13.62
N LEU A 346 -21.95 -7.71 13.13
CA LEU A 346 -22.38 -7.09 11.88
C LEU A 346 -21.81 -7.78 10.63
N PHE A 347 -20.59 -8.33 10.71
CA PHE A 347 -19.87 -8.90 9.57
C PHE A 347 -19.44 -10.36 9.81
N PRO A 348 -20.37 -11.29 10.11
CA PRO A 348 -20.02 -12.65 10.50
C PRO A 348 -19.37 -13.48 9.38
N ASN A 349 -19.53 -13.06 8.12
CA ASN A 349 -19.02 -13.77 6.94
C ASN A 349 -17.70 -13.21 6.40
N GLU A 350 -17.22 -12.07 6.91
CA GLU A 350 -16.02 -11.35 6.44
C GLU A 350 -14.74 -11.86 7.13
N LYS A 351 -14.31 -13.08 6.77
CA LYS A 351 -13.22 -13.79 7.47
C LYS A 351 -11.90 -13.01 7.53
N ASP A 352 -11.47 -12.40 6.44
CA ASP A 352 -10.16 -11.70 6.36
C ASP A 352 -10.11 -10.44 7.23
N HIS A 353 -11.23 -9.74 7.31
CA HIS A 353 -11.36 -8.54 8.11
C HIS A 353 -11.61 -8.86 9.59
N LEU A 354 -12.36 -9.92 9.91
CA LEU A 354 -12.44 -10.46 11.26
C LEU A 354 -11.06 -10.87 11.77
N MET A 355 -10.24 -11.48 10.91
CA MET A 355 -8.86 -11.82 11.21
C MET A 355 -8.01 -10.55 11.44
N SER A 356 -8.16 -9.53 10.60
CA SER A 356 -7.46 -8.23 10.79
C SER A 356 -7.82 -7.57 12.12
N GLY A 357 -9.11 -7.55 12.48
CA GLY A 357 -9.59 -7.08 13.78
C GLY A 357 -9.06 -7.94 14.94
N ALA A 358 -8.97 -9.25 14.74
CA ALA A 358 -8.47 -10.18 15.75
C ALA A 358 -6.97 -9.98 16.02
N ILE A 359 -6.18 -9.73 14.96
CA ILE A 359 -4.77 -9.36 15.08
C ILE A 359 -4.63 -8.07 15.88
N LEU A 360 -5.41 -7.04 15.56
CA LEU A 360 -5.38 -5.76 16.30
C LEU A 360 -5.70 -5.96 17.78
N LEU A 361 -6.79 -6.66 18.12
CA LEU A 361 -7.17 -6.91 19.51
C LEU A 361 -6.12 -7.75 20.27
N SER A 362 -5.54 -8.77 19.62
CA SER A 362 -4.47 -9.58 20.23
C SER A 362 -3.20 -8.76 20.54
N ASN A 363 -2.89 -7.78 19.70
CA ASN A 363 -1.78 -6.86 19.94
C ASN A 363 -2.07 -5.96 21.15
N ILE A 364 -3.34 -5.56 21.35
CA ILE A 364 -3.76 -4.78 22.52
C ILE A 364 -3.62 -5.61 23.79
N TYR A 365 -4.10 -6.86 23.80
CA TYR A 365 -3.90 -7.78 24.93
C TYR A 365 -2.42 -7.92 25.29
N SER A 366 -1.56 -8.07 24.28
CA SER A 366 -0.11 -8.12 24.49
C SER A 366 0.43 -6.82 25.10
N SER A 367 -0.03 -5.66 24.62
CA SER A 367 0.43 -4.34 25.10
C SER A 367 0.06 -4.02 26.55
N VAL A 368 -0.97 -4.68 27.10
CA VAL A 368 -1.40 -4.55 28.50
C VAL A 368 -0.91 -5.71 29.39
N GLY A 369 0.04 -6.51 28.90
CA GLY A 369 0.67 -7.60 29.65
C GLY A 369 -0.12 -8.92 29.68
N GLN A 370 -1.23 -9.03 28.95
CA GLN A 370 -2.09 -10.23 28.91
C GLN A 370 -1.68 -11.18 27.77
N HIS A 371 -0.43 -11.66 27.80
CA HIS A 371 0.16 -12.44 26.72
C HIS A 371 -0.53 -13.79 26.48
N GLU A 372 -0.95 -14.51 27.54
CA GLU A 372 -1.69 -15.77 27.38
C GLU A 372 -3.05 -15.56 26.73
N LEU A 373 -3.79 -14.52 27.12
CA LEU A 373 -5.07 -14.19 26.48
C LEU A 373 -4.86 -13.85 25.00
N ALA A 374 -3.84 -13.07 24.67
CA ALA A 374 -3.47 -12.78 23.29
C ALA A 374 -3.21 -14.07 22.50
N ARG A 375 -2.46 -15.02 23.07
CA ARG A 375 -2.12 -16.29 22.42
C ARG A 375 -3.34 -17.17 22.20
N THR A 376 -4.15 -17.41 23.24
CA THR A 376 -5.38 -18.19 23.11
C THR A 376 -6.32 -17.57 22.10
N PHE A 377 -6.43 -16.23 22.09
CA PHE A 377 -7.24 -15.52 21.13
C PHE A 377 -6.73 -15.67 19.69
N ARG A 378 -5.42 -15.50 19.45
CA ARG A 378 -4.81 -15.76 18.13
C ARG A 378 -5.00 -17.21 17.70
N TYR A 379 -4.72 -18.17 18.58
CA TYR A 379 -4.85 -19.61 18.28
C TYR A 379 -6.29 -19.98 17.89
N ASN A 380 -7.28 -19.41 18.58
CA ASN A 380 -8.69 -19.70 18.33
C ASN A 380 -9.25 -18.99 17.08
N GLN A 381 -8.74 -17.81 16.71
CA GLN A 381 -9.29 -16.98 15.64
C GLN A 381 -8.44 -16.96 14.36
N ILE A 382 -7.17 -17.32 14.45
CA ILE A 382 -6.14 -17.13 13.42
C ILE A 382 -5.36 -18.45 13.32
N LYS A 383 -6.01 -19.50 12.81
CA LYS A 383 -5.28 -20.71 12.42
C LYS A 383 -4.38 -20.36 11.24
N GLU A 384 -3.08 -20.40 11.48
CA GLU A 384 -1.99 -20.27 10.51
C GLU A 384 -1.99 -19.00 9.66
N LEU A 385 -1.16 -18.03 10.08
CA LEU A 385 -0.62 -17.05 9.16
C LEU A 385 0.88 -16.88 9.40
N GLU A 386 1.66 -17.18 8.38
CA GLU A 386 3.00 -16.63 8.23
C GLU A 386 2.87 -15.12 8.02
N THR A 387 3.34 -14.34 9.00
CA THR A 387 3.30 -12.88 8.91
C THR A 387 4.29 -12.40 7.85
N ASN A 388 3.80 -11.54 6.94
CA ASN A 388 4.64 -10.73 6.04
C ASN A 388 5.90 -10.22 6.75
N VAL A 389 7.06 -10.51 6.16
CA VAL A 389 8.36 -10.18 6.75
C VAL A 389 8.47 -8.66 6.93
N LYS A 390 8.82 -8.24 8.15
CA LYS A 390 9.11 -6.83 8.45
C LYS A 390 10.44 -6.47 7.81
N LEU A 391 10.45 -5.47 6.92
CA LEU A 391 11.63 -5.08 6.15
C LEU A 391 12.00 -3.63 6.44
N GLY A 392 13.26 -3.41 6.80
CA GLY A 392 13.93 -2.13 6.83
C GLY A 392 14.85 -2.03 5.62
N LEU A 393 14.71 -0.98 4.82
CA LEU A 393 15.42 -0.81 3.57
C LEU A 393 16.31 0.42 3.66
N THR A 394 17.58 0.25 3.32
CA THR A 394 18.50 1.35 3.00
C THR A 394 18.61 1.50 1.48
N TRP A 395 19.46 2.41 1.01
CA TRP A 395 19.65 2.59 -0.43
C TRP A 395 20.38 1.40 -1.09
N THR A 396 21.18 0.64 -0.34
CA THR A 396 21.92 -0.57 -0.78
C THR A 396 21.31 -1.87 -0.24
N GLU A 397 20.94 -1.88 1.03
CA GLU A 397 20.68 -3.10 1.78
C GLU A 397 19.23 -3.25 2.23
N GLU A 398 18.87 -4.50 2.50
CA GLU A 398 17.56 -4.91 3.01
C GLU A 398 17.76 -5.72 4.28
N PHE A 399 17.10 -5.29 5.34
CA PHE A 399 17.19 -5.89 6.66
C PHE A 399 15.83 -6.40 7.10
N THR A 400 15.80 -7.63 7.58
CA THR A 400 14.66 -8.18 8.31
C THR A 400 14.75 -7.86 9.79
N ALA A 401 13.71 -8.15 10.57
CA ALA A 401 13.82 -8.05 12.03
C ALA A 401 14.76 -9.16 12.55
N HIS A 402 15.72 -8.80 13.40
CA HIS A 402 16.74 -9.68 13.95
C HIS A 402 17.60 -10.32 12.85
N ASP A 403 17.93 -9.51 11.84
CA ASP A 403 18.77 -9.94 10.72
C ASP A 403 20.23 -10.00 11.12
N TYR A 404 20.87 -11.15 10.93
CA TYR A 404 22.31 -11.37 11.14
C TYR A 404 23.02 -11.80 9.85
N SER A 405 22.32 -11.80 8.71
CA SER A 405 22.82 -12.31 7.43
C SER A 405 23.85 -11.40 6.77
N HIS A 406 23.86 -10.11 7.11
CA HIS A 406 24.78 -9.13 6.53
C HIS A 406 26.24 -9.39 6.98
N PRO A 407 27.25 -9.29 6.09
CA PRO A 407 28.65 -9.56 6.44
C PRO A 407 29.20 -8.71 7.59
N LYS A 408 28.73 -7.46 7.73
CA LYS A 408 29.09 -6.54 8.82
C LYS A 408 28.16 -6.63 10.05
N SER A 409 27.42 -7.73 10.23
CA SER A 409 26.42 -7.84 11.31
C SER A 409 27.01 -7.56 12.69
N SER A 410 28.18 -8.10 13.02
CA SER A 410 28.85 -7.84 14.31
C SER A 410 29.07 -6.35 14.59
N GLU A 411 29.53 -5.59 13.59
CA GLU A 411 29.74 -4.13 13.70
C GLU A 411 28.41 -3.40 13.88
N ILE A 412 27.38 -3.77 13.11
CA ILE A 412 26.04 -3.17 13.18
C ILE A 412 25.42 -3.35 14.57
N TYR A 413 25.49 -4.55 15.14
CA TYR A 413 24.94 -4.81 16.48
C TYR A 413 25.76 -4.18 17.59
N SER A 414 27.08 -4.03 17.42
CA SER A 414 27.92 -3.25 18.35
C SER A 414 27.50 -1.77 18.34
N GLU A 415 27.24 -1.21 17.16
CA GLU A 415 26.76 0.17 17.01
C GLU A 415 25.36 0.37 17.61
N LEU A 416 24.46 -0.62 17.45
CA LEU A 416 23.14 -0.61 18.11
C LEU A 416 23.25 -0.59 19.63
N GLN A 417 24.15 -1.40 20.20
CA GLN A 417 24.40 -1.41 21.65
C GLN A 417 24.96 -0.08 22.13
N ARG A 418 25.85 0.54 21.34
CA ARG A 418 26.39 1.88 21.61
C ARG A 418 25.27 2.93 21.64
N PHE A 419 24.43 2.98 20.61
CA PHE A 419 23.27 3.90 20.58
C PHE A 419 22.34 3.69 21.76
N THR A 420 22.05 2.44 22.10
CA THR A 420 21.15 2.12 23.20
C THR A 420 21.72 2.62 24.53
N SER A 421 23.01 2.38 24.79
CA SER A 421 23.68 2.81 26.02
C SER A 421 23.72 4.34 26.12
N GLU A 422 24.08 5.03 25.04
CA GLU A 422 24.12 6.49 25.01
C GLU A 422 22.73 7.10 25.13
N ALA A 423 21.72 6.52 24.49
CA ALA A 423 20.34 6.98 24.60
C ALA A 423 19.84 6.87 26.05
N ILE A 424 20.09 5.73 26.73
CA ILE A 424 19.72 5.54 28.14
C ILE A 424 20.41 6.58 29.02
N ALA A 425 21.69 6.86 28.80
CA ALA A 425 22.42 7.89 29.52
C ALA A 425 21.84 9.31 29.32
N HIS A 426 21.11 9.54 28.22
CA HIS A 426 20.41 10.79 27.91
C HIS A 426 18.91 10.75 28.25
N GLY A 427 18.44 9.76 29.02
CA GLY A 427 17.07 9.68 29.53
C GLY A 427 16.09 8.91 28.63
N TYR A 428 16.58 8.08 27.71
CA TYR A 428 15.72 7.15 26.98
C TYR A 428 15.26 6.00 27.88
N GLU A 429 13.96 5.79 27.94
CA GLU A 429 13.33 4.62 28.55
C GLU A 429 12.63 3.83 27.44
N TYR A 430 12.90 2.51 27.37
CA TYR A 430 12.26 1.66 26.37
C TYR A 430 10.83 1.32 26.77
N ASP A 431 9.92 1.30 25.79
CA ASP A 431 8.52 0.95 25.99
C ASP A 431 8.28 -0.52 25.64
N SER A 432 8.26 -1.36 26.68
CA SER A 432 8.07 -2.82 26.56
C SER A 432 6.72 -3.22 25.95
N SER A 433 5.72 -2.33 25.90
CA SER A 433 4.42 -2.63 25.28
C SER A 433 4.50 -2.91 23.78
N TRP A 434 5.57 -2.46 23.11
CA TRP A 434 5.83 -2.73 21.70
C TRP A 434 6.40 -4.12 21.44
N VAL A 435 6.70 -4.88 22.49
CA VAL A 435 7.07 -6.29 22.42
C VAL A 435 5.79 -7.14 22.40
N THR A 436 5.23 -7.34 21.21
CA THR A 436 3.96 -8.03 21.00
C THR A 436 4.07 -9.55 20.90
N ARG A 437 5.25 -10.11 21.19
CA ARG A 437 5.56 -11.54 21.15
C ARG A 437 6.21 -11.99 22.46
N GLN A 438 6.09 -13.27 22.76
CA GLN A 438 6.83 -13.85 23.88
C GLN A 438 8.34 -13.82 23.60
N LEU A 439 9.10 -13.54 24.65
CA LEU A 439 10.56 -13.61 24.64
C LEU A 439 10.99 -15.08 24.67
N LYS A 440 12.04 -15.41 23.90
CA LYS A 440 12.80 -16.65 24.12
C LYS A 440 13.59 -16.52 25.44
N GLU A 441 14.03 -17.64 26.01
CA GLU A 441 14.72 -17.66 27.31
C GLU A 441 15.93 -16.71 27.39
N GLU A 442 16.61 -16.47 26.27
CA GLU A 442 17.80 -15.60 26.19
C GLU A 442 17.48 -14.14 25.82
N GLU A 443 16.23 -13.82 25.48
CA GLU A 443 15.83 -12.51 25.00
C GLU A 443 15.32 -11.61 26.12
N THR A 444 15.63 -10.32 26.02
CA THR A 444 15.04 -9.28 26.85
C THR A 444 14.11 -8.42 25.98
N ASN A 445 13.20 -7.67 26.61
CA ASN A 445 12.37 -6.70 25.89
C ASN A 445 13.23 -5.73 25.06
N LEU A 446 14.33 -5.26 25.64
CA LEU A 446 15.26 -4.36 24.99
C LEU A 446 15.97 -5.02 23.80
N SER A 447 16.42 -6.27 23.92
CA SER A 447 17.09 -6.96 22.79
C SER A 447 16.14 -7.17 21.62
N VAL A 448 14.85 -7.44 21.88
CA VAL A 448 13.84 -7.58 20.82
C VAL A 448 13.57 -6.26 20.10
N LEU A 449 13.47 -5.16 20.84
CA LEU A 449 13.27 -3.82 20.28
C LEU A 449 14.49 -3.36 19.47
N CYS A 450 15.70 -3.66 19.95
CA CYS A 450 16.94 -3.38 19.22
C CYS A 450 17.04 -4.16 17.90
N GLY A 451 16.47 -5.37 17.83
CA GLY A 451 16.40 -6.18 16.62
C GLY A 451 15.38 -5.69 15.58
N HIS A 452 14.74 -4.55 15.77
CA HIS A 452 13.85 -3.99 14.75
C HIS A 452 14.64 -3.54 13.50
N SER A 453 14.11 -3.86 12.32
CA SER A 453 14.81 -3.68 11.05
C SER A 453 15.17 -2.22 10.74
N GLU A 454 14.36 -1.24 11.19
CA GLU A 454 14.68 0.18 11.07
C GLU A 454 15.90 0.59 11.89
N ARG A 455 16.11 -0.01 13.08
CA ARG A 455 17.27 0.29 13.91
C ARG A 455 18.53 -0.29 13.29
N ILE A 456 18.45 -1.54 12.83
CA ILE A 456 19.52 -2.21 12.09
C ILE A 456 19.92 -1.37 10.87
N ALA A 457 18.94 -0.88 10.10
CA ALA A 457 19.17 -0.02 8.95
C ALA A 457 19.83 1.32 9.32
N ILE A 458 19.42 1.97 10.42
CA ILE A 458 20.06 3.21 10.90
C ILE A 458 21.50 2.95 11.33
N ALA A 459 21.74 1.91 12.13
CA ALA A 459 23.08 1.54 12.59
C ALA A 459 24.02 1.18 11.43
N TYR A 460 23.52 0.45 10.43
CA TYR A 460 24.28 0.19 9.21
C TYR A 460 24.78 1.46 8.52
N ASN A 461 23.95 2.52 8.43
CA ASN A 461 24.40 3.77 7.80
C ASN A 461 25.55 4.43 8.56
N PHE A 462 25.58 4.34 9.91
CA PHE A 462 26.69 4.84 10.70
C PHE A 462 27.92 3.93 10.66
N VAL A 463 27.75 2.62 10.47
CA VAL A 463 28.88 1.70 10.23
C VAL A 463 29.53 1.99 8.87
N GLU A 464 28.74 2.26 7.83
CA GLU A 464 29.26 2.62 6.52
C GLU A 464 29.87 4.03 6.49
N GLU A 465 29.22 4.99 7.15
CA GLU A 465 29.64 6.39 7.16
C GLU A 465 29.47 6.98 8.58
N PRO A 466 30.51 6.84 9.45
CA PRO A 466 30.42 7.23 10.87
C PRO A 466 30.05 8.69 11.13
N ASP A 467 30.44 9.59 10.23
CA ASP A 467 30.19 11.03 10.34
C ASP A 467 28.93 11.50 9.58
N THR A 468 28.11 10.57 9.08
CA THR A 468 26.95 10.91 8.25
C THR A 468 25.99 11.86 8.98
N LYS A 469 25.58 12.91 8.26
CA LYS A 469 24.62 13.92 8.77
C LYS A 469 23.21 13.73 8.22
N PHE A 470 23.03 12.77 7.31
CA PHE A 470 21.76 12.52 6.67
C PHE A 470 21.57 11.03 6.40
N ILE A 471 20.52 10.44 6.98
CA ILE A 471 20.15 9.03 6.76
C ILE A 471 18.73 8.95 6.24
N GLN A 472 18.48 8.05 5.29
CA GLN A 472 17.14 7.75 4.81
C GLN A 472 16.88 6.24 4.89
N VAL A 473 15.84 5.85 5.63
CA VAL A 473 15.38 4.48 5.80
C VAL A 473 13.93 4.37 5.35
N THR A 474 13.60 3.30 4.63
CA THR A 474 12.21 2.94 4.30
C THR A 474 11.81 1.69 5.05
N LYS A 475 10.60 1.69 5.61
CA LYS A 475 9.96 0.55 6.26
C LYS A 475 8.63 0.26 5.58
N ASN A 476 8.39 -1.02 5.28
CA ASN A 476 7.14 -1.48 4.67
C ASN A 476 5.95 -1.46 5.64
N LEU A 477 6.22 -1.41 6.95
CA LEU A 477 5.24 -1.29 8.02
C LEU A 477 5.40 0.04 8.77
N ARG A 478 4.39 0.41 9.57
CA ARG A 478 4.48 1.51 10.52
C ARG A 478 5.70 1.36 11.45
N ILE A 479 6.45 2.43 11.70
CA ILE A 479 7.48 2.43 12.76
C ILE A 479 6.80 2.18 14.12
N CYS A 480 7.43 1.49 15.07
CA CYS A 480 6.85 1.39 16.42
C CYS A 480 7.19 2.64 17.25
N GLY A 481 6.39 2.92 18.28
CA GLY A 481 6.59 4.10 19.15
C GLY A 481 7.97 4.12 19.81
N ASP A 482 8.45 2.96 20.24
CA ASP A 482 9.78 2.82 20.84
C ASP A 482 10.94 3.08 19.84
N CYS A 483 10.84 2.60 18.60
CA CYS A 483 11.81 2.92 17.55
C CYS A 483 11.77 4.40 17.14
N HIS A 484 10.58 5.01 17.17
CA HIS A 484 10.43 6.44 16.96
C HIS A 484 11.17 7.25 18.03
N GLN A 485 10.96 6.94 19.33
CA GLN A 485 11.69 7.63 20.41
C GLN A 485 13.19 7.39 20.34
N MET A 486 13.64 6.16 20.08
CA MET A 486 15.07 5.90 19.89
C MET A 486 15.66 6.71 18.73
N THR A 487 14.94 6.85 17.61
CA THR A 487 15.42 7.65 16.47
C THR A 487 15.53 9.14 16.83
N LYS A 488 14.61 9.68 17.64
CA LYS A 488 14.72 11.04 18.21
C LYS A 488 15.98 11.19 19.07
N MET A 489 16.30 10.18 19.86
CA MET A 489 17.51 10.19 20.70
C MET A 489 18.78 10.13 19.86
N ILE A 490 18.84 9.25 18.86
CA ILE A 490 19.98 9.14 17.94
C ILE A 490 20.22 10.45 17.19
N THR A 491 19.17 11.08 16.65
CA THR A 491 19.29 12.36 15.93
C THR A 491 19.82 13.48 16.81
N LYS A 492 19.34 13.56 18.07
CA LYS A 492 19.83 14.50 19.07
C LYS A 492 21.29 14.26 19.45
N ILE A 493 21.67 13.01 19.71
CA ILE A 493 23.03 12.67 20.16
C ILE A 493 24.05 12.86 19.03
N ARG A 494 23.70 12.44 17.81
CA ARG A 494 24.62 12.48 16.64
C ARG A 494 24.57 13.80 15.87
N GLN A 495 23.64 14.69 16.21
CA GLN A 495 23.41 15.95 15.50
C GLN A 495 23.25 15.70 13.98
N CYS A 496 22.31 14.83 13.64
CA CYS A 496 22.05 14.41 12.27
C CYS A 496 20.54 14.46 11.95
N HIS A 497 20.22 14.48 10.66
CA HIS A 497 18.86 14.38 10.17
C HIS A 497 18.59 12.94 9.72
N ILE A 498 17.55 12.30 10.25
CA ILE A 498 17.14 10.95 9.84
C ILE A 498 15.72 11.02 9.27
N ILE A 499 15.53 10.50 8.07
CA ILE A 499 14.22 10.30 7.46
C ILE A 499 13.84 8.83 7.59
N VAL A 500 12.71 8.54 8.23
CA VAL A 500 12.10 7.21 8.21
C VAL A 500 10.78 7.26 7.47
N SER A 501 10.74 6.65 6.29
CA SER A 501 9.55 6.45 5.48
C SER A 501 8.84 5.17 5.89
N ASP A 502 7.71 5.25 6.59
CA ASP A 502 6.92 4.07 6.99
C ASP A 502 5.66 3.93 6.14
N ALA A 503 4.87 2.87 6.35
CA ALA A 503 3.67 2.57 5.55
C ALA A 503 2.69 3.74 5.37
N ASN A 504 2.61 4.66 6.35
CA ASN A 504 1.59 5.70 6.38
C ASN A 504 2.15 7.12 6.23
N ARG A 505 3.40 7.37 6.66
CA ARG A 505 3.99 8.71 6.63
C ARG A 505 5.50 8.71 6.47
N ILE A 506 6.05 9.91 6.42
CA ILE A 506 7.47 10.19 6.32
C ILE A 506 7.83 11.03 7.55
N HIS A 507 8.59 10.42 8.44
CA HIS A 507 9.06 11.05 9.67
C HIS A 507 10.39 11.72 9.38
N HIS A 508 10.45 13.03 9.58
CA HIS A 508 11.69 13.80 9.54
C HIS A 508 12.16 14.03 10.96
N PHE A 509 13.18 13.29 11.38
CA PHE A 509 13.82 13.46 12.68
C PHE A 509 14.94 14.49 12.54
N HIS A 510 14.78 15.63 13.18
CA HIS A 510 15.70 16.75 13.10
C HIS A 510 16.82 16.64 14.15
N PRO A 511 17.97 17.31 13.96
CA PRO A 511 19.11 17.26 14.90
C PRO A 511 18.80 17.68 16.35
N ASN A 512 17.67 18.32 16.61
CA ASN A 512 17.20 18.68 17.94
C ASN A 512 16.38 17.56 18.62
N GLY A 513 16.21 16.40 17.97
CA GLY A 513 15.41 15.27 18.46
C GLY A 513 13.90 15.44 18.26
N GLN A 514 13.45 16.44 17.50
CA GLN A 514 12.04 16.58 17.14
C GLN A 514 11.72 15.81 15.85
N CYS A 515 10.50 15.32 15.75
CA CYS A 515 9.99 14.66 14.55
C CYS A 515 8.91 15.53 13.89
N SER A 516 8.84 15.56 12.55
CA SER A 516 7.80 16.28 11.79
C SER A 516 6.36 15.91 12.17
N CYS A 517 6.14 14.74 12.78
CA CYS A 517 4.82 14.34 13.26
C CYS A 517 4.40 14.92 14.62
N GLN A 518 5.28 15.64 15.31
CA GLN A 518 5.02 16.24 16.63
C GLN A 518 4.50 15.23 17.68
N ASP A 519 4.96 13.98 17.60
CA ASP A 519 4.51 12.87 18.46
C ASP A 519 3.01 12.51 18.35
N HIS A 520 2.29 13.02 17.34
CA HIS A 520 0.96 12.53 16.94
C HIS A 520 1.09 11.16 16.27
N PHE A 521 1.28 10.10 17.07
CA PHE A 521 1.68 8.77 16.63
C PHE A 521 0.56 7.85 16.14
#